data_AF-A0A096BAP7-F1
#
_entry.id   AF-A0A096BAP7-F1
#
_cell.length_a   1.000
_cell.length_b   1.000
_cell.length_c   1.000
_cell.angle_alpha   90.00
_cell.angle_beta   90.00
_cell.angle_gamma   90.00
#
_symmetry.space_group_name_H-M   'P 1'
#
loop_
_entity.id
_entity.type
_entity.pdbx_description
1 polymer ?
#
loop_
_entity_poly.entity_id
_entity_poly.type
_entity_poly.pdbx_seq_one_letter_code
_entity_poly.pdbx_strand_id
1 'polypeptide(L)' 'MAARRAASHRQPTAGHDRRQIRRRVLQSPGWDRVHVYYSYQHEDSDFLVGDTVILVVQRYAEEKKQMYGKILSKW' A
#
# COMPACT_ATOMS: atom_id res chain seq x y z
N MET A 1 24.53 -33.19 37.48
CA MET A 1 24.25 -31.74 37.31
C MET A 1 24.46 -31.39 35.84
N ALA A 2 23.40 -31.43 35.04
CA ALA A 2 23.47 -31.28 33.59
C ALA A 2 22.78 -29.98 33.12
N ALA A 3 23.39 -29.41 32.08
CA ALA A 3 22.86 -28.48 31.09
C ALA A 3 22.38 -27.08 31.56
N ARG A 4 23.05 -26.03 31.08
CA ARG A 4 22.35 -24.84 30.55
C ARG A 4 22.98 -24.39 29.23
N ARG A 5 22.13 -24.45 28.21
CA ARG A 5 22.36 -24.19 26.79
C ARG A 5 22.48 -22.70 26.50
N ALA A 6 23.32 -22.42 25.49
CA ALA A 6 23.17 -21.42 24.43
C ALA A 6 22.83 -19.97 24.84
N ALA A 7 23.85 -19.12 24.76
CA ALA A 7 23.69 -17.69 24.54
C ALA A 7 22.87 -17.49 23.26
N SER A 8 21.65 -16.97 23.43
CA SER A 8 20.77 -16.54 22.35
C SER A 8 21.46 -15.40 21.59
N HIS A 9 21.98 -15.75 20.42
CA HIS A 9 22.20 -14.82 19.34
C HIS A 9 20.84 -14.17 19.05
N ARG A 10 20.60 -12.97 19.60
CA ARG A 10 19.43 -12.17 19.23
C ARG A 10 19.65 -11.69 17.80
N GLN A 11 19.21 -12.51 16.86
CA GLN A 11 18.79 -12.06 15.54
C GLN A 11 17.80 -10.90 15.75
N PRO A 12 17.97 -9.76 15.07
CA PRO A 12 16.89 -8.81 14.93
C PRO A 12 15.72 -9.60 14.31
N THR A 13 14.62 -9.74 15.05
CA THR A 13 13.40 -10.31 14.50
C THR A 13 12.94 -9.41 13.37
N ALA A 14 13.28 -9.79 12.13
CA ALA A 14 12.71 -9.23 10.92
C ALA A 14 11.22 -9.60 10.87
N GLY A 15 10.43 -8.90 11.69
CA GLY A 15 9.01 -9.16 11.93
C GLY A 15 8.12 -7.92 11.79
N HIS A 16 8.68 -6.81 11.31
CA HIS A 16 7.98 -5.64 10.79
C HIS A 16 8.86 -5.23 9.59
N ASP A 17 8.46 -5.39 8.35
CA ASP A 17 7.47 -4.50 7.76
C ASP A 17 7.01 -5.06 6.41
N ARG A 18 5.85 -5.73 6.41
CA ARG A 18 5.10 -6.13 5.21
C ARG A 18 3.72 -5.45 5.17
N ARG A 19 3.50 -4.44 6.02
CA ARG A 19 2.17 -4.11 6.54
C ARG A 19 1.64 -2.73 6.18
N GLN A 20 2.46 -1.78 5.73
CA GLN A 20 1.92 -0.46 5.35
C GLN A 20 1.65 -0.38 3.85
N ILE A 21 0.62 -1.08 3.40
CA ILE A 21 -0.04 -0.74 2.13
C ILE A 21 -1.31 0.04 2.51
N ARG A 22 -1.20 1.37 2.60
CA ARG A 22 -2.35 2.25 2.86
C ARG A 22 -3.23 2.38 1.62
N ARG A 23 -4.54 2.51 1.83
CA ARG A 23 -5.55 2.62 0.76
C ARG A 23 -6.09 4.04 0.71
N ARG A 24 -5.96 4.71 -0.44
CA ARG A 24 -6.64 5.98 -0.74
C ARG A 24 -7.84 5.79 -1.66
N VAL A 25 -8.77 6.73 -1.58
CA VAL A 25 -9.86 6.91 -2.53
C VAL A 25 -9.59 8.14 -3.39
N LEU A 26 -9.52 7.97 -4.71
CA LEU A 26 -9.44 9.06 -5.69
C LEU A 26 -10.80 9.24 -6.37
N GLN A 27 -11.16 10.49 -6.62
CA GLN A 27 -12.35 10.86 -7.40
C GLN A 27 -11.89 11.26 -8.81
N SER A 28 -12.51 10.67 -9.83
CA SER A 28 -12.17 10.90 -11.24
C SER A 28 -13.47 11.13 -12.04
N PRO A 29 -13.54 12.11 -12.94
CA PRO A 29 -14.73 12.33 -13.76
C PRO A 29 -15.10 11.08 -14.56
N GLY A 30 -16.36 10.64 -14.45
CA GLY A 30 -16.86 9.42 -15.12
C GLY A 30 -16.73 8.13 -14.29
N TRP A 31 -16.05 8.17 -13.13
CA TRP A 31 -15.91 7.06 -12.20
C TRP A 31 -16.43 7.45 -10.82
N ASP A 32 -17.19 6.57 -10.17
CA ASP A 32 -17.72 6.89 -8.84
C ASP A 32 -16.58 6.95 -7.80
N ARG A 33 -15.70 5.94 -7.77
CA ARG A 33 -14.55 5.86 -6.86
C ARG A 33 -13.42 5.01 -7.42
N VAL A 34 -12.18 5.46 -7.23
CA VAL A 34 -10.98 4.64 -7.47
C VAL A 34 -10.32 4.34 -6.13
N HIS A 35 -10.11 3.06 -5.85
CA HIS A 35 -9.43 2.59 -4.67
C HIS A 35 -7.99 2.22 -5.03
N VAL A 36 -7.06 2.97 -4.47
CA VAL A 36 -5.63 2.81 -4.77
C VAL A 36 -4.87 2.46 -3.52
N TYR A 37 -3.86 1.63 -3.70
CA TYR A 37 -2.88 1.32 -2.70
C TYR A 37 -1.54 1.95 -3.09
N TYR A 38 -0.73 2.31 -2.11
CA TYR A 38 0.61 2.83 -2.34
C TYR A 38 1.69 1.75 -2.24
N SER A 39 2.82 1.96 -2.92
CA SER A 39 4.07 1.27 -2.60
C SER A 39 4.56 1.68 -1.21
N TYR A 40 5.43 0.88 -0.59
CA TYR A 40 5.96 1.04 0.78
C TYR A 40 6.62 2.40 1.10
N GLN A 41 6.68 3.32 0.14
CA GLN A 41 7.40 4.58 0.23
C GLN A 41 6.49 5.81 0.26
N HIS A 42 5.15 5.62 0.22
CA HIS A 42 4.24 6.76 0.24
C HIS A 42 3.18 6.68 1.34
N GLU A 43 2.89 7.84 1.89
CA GLU A 43 1.80 8.09 2.83
C GLU A 43 0.65 8.85 2.15
N ASP A 44 -0.52 8.87 2.78
CA ASP A 44 -1.68 9.61 2.25
C ASP A 44 -1.39 11.11 2.11
N SER A 45 -0.51 11.68 2.95
CA SER A 45 -0.09 13.08 2.87
C SER A 45 0.71 13.43 1.61
N ASP A 46 1.30 12.43 0.95
CA ASP A 46 2.12 12.65 -0.25
C ASP A 46 1.30 12.98 -1.50
N PHE A 47 -0.02 12.81 -1.42
CA PHE A 47 -0.93 13.14 -2.51
C PHE A 47 -2.03 14.10 -2.05
N LEU A 48 -2.44 14.98 -2.94
CA LEU A 48 -3.48 15.97 -2.79
C LEU A 48 -4.45 15.85 -3.96
N VAL A 49 -5.65 16.42 -3.79
CA VAL A 49 -6.60 16.53 -4.89
C VAL A 49 -5.97 17.43 -5.96
N GLY A 50 -5.98 16.97 -7.21
CA GLY A 50 -5.36 17.67 -8.34
C GLY A 50 -4.00 17.10 -8.76
N ASP A 51 -3.38 16.24 -7.95
CA ASP A 51 -2.13 15.57 -8.32
C ASP A 51 -2.31 14.61 -9.49
N THR A 52 -1.29 14.55 -10.35
CA THR A 52 -1.22 13.57 -11.44
C THR A 52 -0.40 12.36 -11.02
N VAL A 53 -0.97 11.17 -11.18
CA VAL A 53 -0.33 9.91 -10.77
C VAL A 53 -0.39 8.87 -11.88
N ILE A 54 0.62 7.99 -11.91
CA ILE A 54 0.57 6.75 -12.70
C ILE A 54 0.02 5.64 -11.80
N LEU A 55 -1.05 4.97 -12.25
CA LEU A 55 -1.67 3.86 -11.54
C LEU A 55 -1.74 2.60 -12.43
N VAL A 56 -1.53 1.44 -11.83
CA VAL A 56 -1.82 0.14 -12.43
C VAL A 56 -3.18 -0.33 -11.95
N VAL A 57 -4.11 -0.55 -12.87
CA VAL A 57 -5.42 -1.13 -12.59
C VAL A 57 -5.27 -2.65 -12.45
N GLN A 58 -5.76 -3.19 -11.34
CA GLN A 58 -5.77 -4.63 -11.07
C GLN A 58 -7.15 -5.24 -11.25
N ARG A 59 -8.21 -4.46 -10.93
CA ARG A 59 -9.59 -4.92 -11.07
C ARG A 59 -10.50 -3.75 -11.38
N TYR A 60 -11.44 -4.00 -12.27
CA TYR A 60 -12.58 -3.14 -12.52
C TYR A 60 -13.87 -3.82 -12.07
N ALA A 61 -14.73 -3.09 -11.33
CA ALA A 61 -16.05 -3.52 -10.89
C ALA A 61 -17.11 -2.63 -11.53
N GLU A 62 -17.65 -3.10 -12.66
CA GLU A 62 -18.51 -2.34 -13.55
C GLU A 62 -19.81 -1.85 -12.90
N GLU A 63 -20.50 -2.74 -12.18
CA GLU A 63 -21.75 -2.41 -11.48
C GLU A 63 -21.62 -1.23 -10.51
N LYS A 64 -20.43 -1.06 -9.92
CA LYS A 64 -20.12 0.01 -8.96
C LYS A 64 -19.33 1.16 -9.58
N LYS A 65 -19.01 1.07 -10.88
CA LYS A 65 -18.06 1.97 -11.58
C LYS A 65 -16.80 2.21 -10.76
N GLN A 66 -16.26 1.14 -10.18
CA GLN A 66 -15.12 1.20 -9.25
C GLN A 66 -13.88 0.54 -9.83
N MET A 67 -12.75 1.21 -9.68
CA MET A 67 -11.43 0.68 -10.05
C MET A 67 -10.59 0.42 -8.81
N TYR A 68 -9.84 -0.69 -8.84
CA TYR A 68 -8.90 -1.08 -7.81
C TYR A 68 -7.51 -1.15 -8.42
N GLY A 69 -6.53 -0.49 -7.81
CA GLY A 69 -5.21 -0.40 -8.38
C GLY A 69 -4.12 -0.03 -7.38
N LYS A 70 -2.91 0.13 -7.91
CA LYS A 70 -1.74 0.58 -7.16
C LYS A 70 -1.12 1.78 -7.84
N ILE A 71 -0.81 2.82 -7.09
CA ILE A 71 -0.05 3.96 -7.61
C ILE A 71 1.42 3.54 -7.69
N LEU A 72 2.02 3.76 -8.88
CA LEU A 72 3.42 3.47 -9.14
C LEU A 72 4.31 4.70 -8.94
N SER A 73 3.82 5.87 -9.33
CA SER A 73 4.54 7.13 -9.23
C SER A 73 3.59 8.33 -9.26
N LYS A 74 4.12 9.49 -8.85
CA LYS A 74 3.50 10.81 -8.94
C LYS A 74 4.39 11.69 -9.82
N TRP A 75 3.78 12.55 -10.64
CA TRP A 75 4.45 13.57 -11.46
C TRP A 75 4.36 14.94 -10.80
#